data_AF-A0A7C6PHW8-F1
#
_entry.id   AF-A0A7C6PHW8-F1
#
_cell.length_a   1.000
_cell.length_b   1.000
_cell.length_c   1.000
_cell.angle_alpha   90.00
_cell.angle_beta   90.00
_cell.angle_gamma   90.00
#
_symmetry.space_group_name_H-M   'P 1'
#
loop_
_entity.id
_entity.type
_entity.pdbx_description
1 polymer ?
#
loop_
_entity_poly.entity_id
_entity_poly.type
_entity_poly.pdbx_seq_one_letter_code
_entity_poly.pdbx_strand_id
1 'polypeptide(L)' 'MPQQDNAAVDLTAAQAAKAVKRSVSILDDKKKPTGKTKEVPVAEDEVLSWAKRGDRIVVVTTDGQKLEGGL' A
#
# COMPACT_ATOMS: atom_id res chain seq x y z
N MET A 1 -18.60 -16.42 9.93
CA MET A 1 -17.50 -15.55 10.38
C MET A 1 -17.80 -14.16 9.85
N PRO A 2 -17.92 -13.12 10.69
CA PRO A 2 -18.21 -11.78 10.21
C PRO A 2 -16.90 -11.02 10.01
N GLN A 3 -16.62 -10.54 8.80
CA GLN A 3 -15.75 -9.37 8.67
C GLN A 3 -16.20 -8.49 7.50
N GLN A 4 -17.14 -7.61 7.86
CA GLN A 4 -17.30 -6.22 7.43
C GLN A 4 -17.63 -5.93 5.95
N ASP A 5 -18.93 -5.95 5.67
CA ASP A 5 -19.57 -4.95 4.80
C ASP A 5 -19.22 -3.54 5.28
N ASN A 6 -18.43 -2.81 4.50
CA ASN A 6 -18.23 -1.37 4.65
C ASN A 6 -18.58 -0.72 3.32
N ALA A 7 -19.85 -0.35 3.17
CA ALA A 7 -20.32 0.46 2.05
C ALA A 7 -19.61 1.83 2.05
N ALA A 8 -19.36 2.37 0.85
CA ALA A 8 -18.82 3.70 0.55
C ALA A 8 -17.29 3.85 0.38
N VAL A 9 -16.73 3.17 -0.62
CA VAL A 9 -16.04 3.87 -1.74
C VAL A 9 -15.81 2.91 -2.91
N ASP A 10 -16.06 3.36 -4.13
CA ASP A 10 -15.64 2.79 -5.42
C ASP A 10 -14.10 2.72 -5.59
N LEU A 11 -13.39 2.32 -4.54
CA LEU A 11 -11.94 2.13 -4.50
C LEU A 11 -11.67 0.68 -4.16
N THR A 12 -11.56 -0.10 -5.22
CA THR A 12 -11.04 -1.47 -5.18
C THR A 12 -9.61 -1.50 -4.61
N ALA A 13 -9.19 -2.64 -4.07
CA ALA A 13 -7.80 -2.84 -3.64
C ALA A 13 -6.81 -2.45 -4.75
N ALA A 14 -7.14 -2.75 -6.01
CA ALA A 14 -6.39 -2.35 -7.19
C ALA A 14 -6.29 -0.81 -7.36
N GLN A 15 -7.36 -0.05 -7.14
CA GLN A 15 -7.30 1.41 -7.20
C GLN A 15 -6.58 2.01 -5.99
N ALA A 16 -6.78 1.45 -4.79
CA ALA A 16 -6.04 1.87 -3.60
C ALA A 16 -4.54 1.65 -3.79
N ALA A 17 -4.15 0.50 -4.34
CA ALA A 17 -2.77 0.13 -4.67
C ALA A 17 -2.18 0.99 -5.80
N LYS A 18 -2.99 1.50 -6.73
CA LYS A 18 -2.57 2.49 -7.75
C LYS A 18 -2.39 3.89 -7.17
N ALA A 19 -3.17 4.25 -6.16
CA ALA A 19 -3.10 5.56 -5.51
C ALA A 19 -1.92 5.68 -4.53
N VAL A 20 -1.38 4.54 -4.06
CA VAL A 20 -0.17 4.51 -3.23
C VAL A 20 1.02 3.98 -4.01
N LYS A 21 2.21 4.55 -3.77
CA LYS A 21 3.46 3.98 -4.26
C LYS A 21 4.30 3.55 -3.07
N ARG A 22 4.86 2.35 -3.12
CA ARG A 22 5.77 1.85 -2.10
C ARG A 22 7.18 2.30 -2.44
N SER A 23 7.72 3.25 -1.70
CA SER A 23 9.14 3.55 -1.73
C SER A 23 9.88 2.47 -0.94
N VAL A 24 10.27 1.39 -1.62
CA VAL A 24 11.03 0.30 -1.02
C VAL A 24 12.51 0.65 -1.10
N SER A 25 13.22 0.58 0.03
CA SER A 25 14.67 0.66 0.04
C SER A 25 15.25 -0.47 -0.82
N ILE A 26 16.06 -0.14 -1.82
CA ILE A 26 16.81 -1.12 -2.59
C ILE A 26 17.80 -1.76 -1.60
N LEU A 27 17.58 -3.04 -1.33
CA LEU A 27 18.47 -3.85 -0.53
C LEU A 27 19.62 -4.31 -1.42
N ASP A 28 20.85 -4.16 -0.93
CA ASP A 28 22.05 -4.71 -1.57
C ASP A 28 22.08 -6.24 -1.40
N ASP A 29 23.01 -6.92 -2.05
CA ASP A 29 23.19 -8.38 -2.01
C ASP A 29 23.34 -8.92 -0.56
N LYS A 30 23.76 -8.05 0.36
CA LYS A 30 23.88 -8.30 1.81
C LYS A 30 22.63 -7.97 2.64
N LYS A 31 21.47 -7.78 2.00
CA LYS A 31 20.20 -7.32 2.63
C LYS A 31 20.35 -6.01 3.43
N LYS A 32 21.29 -5.15 3.05
CA LYS A 32 21.46 -3.82 3.66
C LYS A 32 20.77 -2.76 2.80
N PRO A 33 20.03 -1.81 3.39
CA PRO A 33 19.46 -0.71 2.62
C PRO A 33 20.60 0.11 1.99
N THR A 34 20.62 0.21 0.66
CA THR A 34 21.65 0.93 -0.12
C THR A 34 21.52 2.46 -0.02
N GLY A 35 20.57 2.96 0.79
CA GLY A 35 20.20 4.38 0.82
C GLY A 35 19.41 4.85 -0.40
N LYS A 36 19.23 4.00 -1.42
CA LYS A 36 18.39 4.27 -2.58
C LYS A 36 17.01 3.67 -2.34
N THR A 37 15.98 4.45 -2.60
CA THR A 37 14.60 3.97 -2.64
C THR A 37 14.18 3.75 -4.09
N LYS A 38 13.40 2.70 -4.34
CA LYS A 38 12.69 2.49 -5.60
C LYS A 38 11.21 2.67 -5.37
N GLU A 39 10.54 3.37 -6.28
CA GLU A 39 9.08 3.39 -6.34
C GLU A 39 8.62 2.07 -6.96
N VAL A 40 7.96 1.24 -6.16
CA VAL A 40 7.34 0.01 -6.61
C VAL A 40 5.83 0.21 -6.58
N PRO A 41 5.13 -0.09 -7.69
CA PRO A 41 3.67 -0.16 -7.66
C PRO A 41 3.27 -1.27 -6.69
N VAL A 42 2.40 -0.95 -5.75
CA VAL A 42 1.83 -1.97 -4.86
C VAL A 42 0.89 -2.82 -5.70
N ALA A 43 1.05 -4.14 -5.65
CA ALA A 43 0.07 -5.05 -6.23
C ALA A 43 -1.12 -5.19 -5.27
N GLU A 44 -2.33 -5.42 -5.78
CA GLU A 44 -3.51 -5.68 -4.93
C GLU A 44 -3.30 -6.88 -4.01
N ASP A 45 -2.53 -7.88 -4.45
CA ASP A 45 -2.19 -9.08 -3.67
C ASP A 45 -1.25 -8.77 -2.48
N GLU A 46 -0.45 -7.70 -2.59
CA GLU A 46 0.37 -7.20 -1.47
C GLU A 46 -0.44 -6.32 -0.50
N VAL A 47 -1.67 -5.93 -0.84
CA VAL A 47 -2.52 -5.13 0.04
C VAL A 47 -3.17 -6.02 1.08
N LEU A 48 -2.68 -5.92 2.32
CA LEU A 48 -3.29 -6.59 3.46
C LEU A 48 -4.58 -5.89 3.90
N SER A 49 -4.57 -4.56 3.94
CA SER A 49 -5.72 -3.74 4.33
C SER A 49 -5.60 -2.33 3.77
N TRP A 50 -6.71 -1.67 3.49
CA TRP A 50 -6.72 -0.29 3.05
C TRP A 50 -7.85 0.49 3.71
N ALA A 51 -7.64 1.79 3.87
CA ALA A 51 -8.61 2.71 4.44
C ALA A 51 -8.51 4.05 3.72
N LYS A 52 -9.64 4.54 3.20
CA LYS A 52 -9.74 5.90 2.69
C LYS A 52 -10.14 6.85 3.83
N ARG A 53 -9.40 7.95 3.97
CA ARG A 53 -9.62 9.01 4.95
C ARG A 53 -9.71 10.33 4.21
N GLY A 54 -10.91 10.74 3.81
CA GLY A 54 -11.15 11.96 3.04
C GLY A 54 -10.42 11.91 1.69
N ASP A 55 -9.39 12.74 1.55
CA ASP A 55 -8.56 12.91 0.34
C ASP A 55 -7.31 12.00 0.32
N ARG A 56 -7.14 11.17 1.35
CA ARG A 56 -5.97 10.27 1.46
C ARG A 56 -6.39 8.83 1.51
N ILE A 57 -5.57 7.96 0.92
CA ILE A 57 -5.72 6.51 0.99
C ILE A 57 -4.53 5.97 1.77
N VAL A 58 -4.83 5.20 2.81
CA VAL A 58 -3.86 4.50 3.63
C VAL A 58 -3.93 3.03 3.27
N VAL A 59 -2.81 2.44 2.89
CA VAL A 59 -2.68 1.03 2.54
C VAL A 59 -1.67 0.39 3.47
N VAL A 60 -2.03 -0.75 4.03
CA VAL A 60 -1.17 -1.63 4.82
C VAL A 60 -0.82 -2.80 3.92
N THR A 61 0.47 -3.03 3.70
CA THR A 61 0.94 -4.18 2.92
C THR A 61 1.08 -5.42 3.80
N THR A 62 1.13 -6.60 3.19
CA THR A 62 1.38 -7.89 3.88
C THR A 62 2.72 -7.91 4.62
N ASP A 63 3.70 -7.14 4.14
CA ASP A 63 5.00 -6.89 4.79
C ASP A 63 4.90 -6.02 6.07
N GLY A 64 3.70 -5.53 6.42
CA GLY A 64 3.47 -4.65 7.57
C GLY A 64 3.86 -3.18 7.31
N GLN A 65 4.16 -2.81 6.07
CA GLN A 65 4.44 -1.41 5.72
C GLN A 65 3.15 -0.63 5.52
N LYS A 66 3.11 0.58 6.08
CA LYS A 66 2.00 1.51 5.92
C LYS A 66 2.36 2.54 4.86
N LEU A 67 1.54 2.65 3.84
CA LEU A 67 1.70 3.51 2.67
C LEU A 67 0.54 4.48 2.62
N GLU A 68 0.84 5.73 2.36
CA GLU A 68 -0.16 6.80 2.30
C GLU A 68 -0.06 7.47 0.92
N GLY A 69 -1.19 7.58 0.24
CA GLY A 69 -1.31 8.18 -1.08
C GLY A 69 -2.37 9.28 -1.06
N GLY A 70 -2.16 10.30 -1.89
CA GLY A 70 -3.19 11.29 -2.20
C GLY A 70 -4.05 10.79 -3.37
N LEU A 71 -5.33 11.14 -3.35
CA LEU A 71 -6.27 10.83 -4.43
C LEU A 71 -6.17 11.85 -5.56
#